data_AF-Q83UD5-F1
#
_entry.id   AF-Q83UD5-F1
#
_cell.length_a   1.000
_cell.length_b   1.000
_cell.length_c   1.000
_cell.angle_alpha   90.00
_cell.angle_beta   90.00
_cell.angle_gamma   90.00
#
_symmetry.space_group_name_H-M   'P 1'
#
loop_
_entity.id
_entity.type
_entity.pdbx_description
1 polymer ?
#
loop_
_entity_poly.entity_id
_entity_poly.type
_entity_poly.pdbx_seq_one_letter_code
_entity_poly.pdbx_strand_id
1 'polypeptide(L)'
;GIKAKFKIGFGEKRSREGQWLFVNRRITDPFSPHVLDGFMAFAEYIGVPKSEPKWELAISEDDYKFADQFIDFSRKNLLISPCSSKAEKDWLIERYAEVANIAHQHNINVIFCSSPAKRELEIVEKITALCHFTPTNIAGKTNLKQLTA
;
A
#
# COMPACT_ATOMS: atom_id res chain seq x y z
N GLY A 1 -7.14 -10.50 29.49
CA GLY A 1 -5.97 -9.71 29.06
C GLY A 1 -4.73 -10.58 29.03
N ILE A 2 -3.78 -10.32 28.13
CA ILE A 2 -2.52 -11.07 28.01
C ILE A 2 -1.69 -10.89 29.30
N LYS A 3 -1.36 -12.00 29.99
CA LYS A 3 -0.54 -12.00 31.21
C LYS A 3 0.96 -12.01 30.88
N ALA A 4 1.44 -10.98 30.17
CA ALA A 4 2.86 -10.85 29.85
C ALA A 4 3.65 -10.22 31.00
N LYS A 5 4.85 -10.76 31.30
CA LYS A 5 5.81 -10.19 32.25
C LYS A 5 6.31 -8.81 31.79
N PHE A 6 6.55 -8.66 30.50
CA PHE A 6 6.99 -7.42 29.87
C PHE A 6 5.92 -6.94 28.90
N LYS A 7 5.42 -5.73 29.14
CA LYS A 7 4.46 -5.03 28.30
C LYS A 7 5.09 -3.69 27.96
N ILE A 8 5.76 -3.66 26.81
CA ILE A 8 6.51 -2.49 26.32
C ILE A 8 5.54 -1.67 25.47
N GLY A 9 5.39 -0.39 25.80
CA GLY A 9 4.55 0.55 25.08
C GLY A 9 5.31 1.72 24.47
N PHE A 10 4.56 2.61 23.81
CA PHE A 10 5.11 3.84 23.28
C PHE A 10 5.59 4.76 24.41
N GLY A 11 6.48 5.69 24.06
CA GLY A 11 6.84 6.80 24.94
C GLY A 11 5.65 7.75 25.13
N GLU A 12 5.83 8.72 26.02
CA GLU A 12 4.77 9.64 26.43
C GLU A 12 4.18 10.43 25.27
N LYS A 13 5.02 10.85 24.31
CA LYS A 13 4.56 11.66 23.16
C LYS A 13 3.68 10.87 22.19
N ARG A 14 3.87 9.55 22.11
CA ARG A 14 3.19 8.68 21.14
C ARG A 14 2.15 7.76 21.78
N SER A 15 2.08 7.70 23.10
CA SER A 15 1.03 6.97 23.81
C SER A 15 -0.34 7.61 23.54
N ARG A 16 -1.23 6.88 22.88
CA ARG A 16 -2.61 7.30 22.61
C ARG A 16 -3.61 6.46 23.40
N GLU A 17 -4.83 6.99 23.56
CA GLU A 17 -5.99 6.22 24.06
C GLU A 17 -5.74 5.52 25.41
N GLY A 18 -4.93 6.12 26.29
CA GLY A 18 -4.63 5.57 27.60
C GLY A 18 -3.74 4.32 27.60
N GLN A 19 -3.04 4.01 26.49
CA GLN A 19 -2.14 2.84 26.38
C GLN A 19 -1.15 2.73 27.55
N TRP A 20 -0.68 3.88 28.04
CA TRP A 20 0.25 3.98 29.17
C TRP A 20 -0.23 3.31 30.46
N LEU A 21 -1.55 3.13 30.66
CA LEU A 21 -2.15 2.45 31.82
C LEU A 21 -1.97 0.93 31.79
N PHE A 22 -1.66 0.36 30.62
CA PHE A 22 -1.65 -1.09 30.40
C PHE A 22 -0.25 -1.68 30.20
N VAL A 23 0.77 -0.82 30.08
CA VAL A 23 2.18 -1.17 29.86
C VAL A 23 3.00 -0.95 31.12
N ASN A 24 4.05 -1.75 31.33
CA ASN A 24 4.96 -1.63 32.48
C ASN A 24 6.37 -1.17 32.09
N ARG A 25 6.62 -0.98 30.79
CA ARG A 25 7.85 -0.49 30.18
C ARG A 25 7.49 0.41 29.01
N ARG A 26 8.34 1.38 28.70
CA ARG A 26 8.13 2.32 27.59
C ARG A 26 9.42 2.51 26.83
N ILE A 27 9.31 2.62 25.50
CA ILE A 27 10.41 3.04 24.64
C ILE A 27 10.71 4.53 24.86
N THR A 28 11.92 4.94 24.51
CA THR A 28 12.24 6.36 24.37
C THR A 28 11.61 6.87 23.08
N ASP A 29 10.91 8.02 23.14
CA ASP A 29 10.33 8.61 21.95
C ASP A 29 11.43 9.01 20.95
N PRO A 30 11.37 8.57 19.68
CA PRO A 30 12.30 9.04 18.67
C PRO A 30 12.08 10.53 18.40
N PHE A 31 13.14 11.22 17.98
CA PHE A 31 13.08 12.65 17.66
C PHE A 31 12.18 12.94 16.45
N SER A 32 12.27 12.09 15.42
CA SER A 32 11.51 12.22 14.18
C SER A 32 10.04 11.85 14.38
N PRO A 33 9.08 12.51 13.68
CA PRO A 33 7.67 12.15 13.70
C PRO A 33 7.35 10.94 12.80
N HIS A 34 8.30 10.43 12.02
CA HIS A 34 8.07 9.34 11.09
C HIS A 34 7.57 8.08 11.83
N VAL A 35 6.64 7.35 11.22
CA VAL A 35 5.99 6.19 11.86
C VAL A 35 6.98 5.04 12.02
N LEU A 36 7.83 4.81 11.01
CA LEU A 36 8.89 3.79 11.06
C LEU A 36 9.79 3.95 12.29
N ASP A 37 10.25 5.18 12.58
CA ASP A 37 11.13 5.44 13.72
C ASP A 37 10.45 5.10 15.06
N GLY A 38 9.13 5.30 15.14
CA GLY A 38 8.34 4.90 16.32
C GLY A 38 8.30 3.39 16.52
N PHE A 39 8.25 2.62 15.43
CA PHE A 39 8.30 1.15 15.50
C PHE A 39 9.73 0.65 15.73
N MET A 40 10.74 1.24 15.09
CA MET A 40 12.15 0.87 15.26
C MET A 40 12.65 1.10 16.70
N ALA A 41 12.12 2.11 17.40
CA ALA A 41 12.42 2.34 18.80
C ALA A 41 12.08 1.14 19.72
N PHE A 42 11.13 0.27 19.35
CA PHE A 42 10.90 -0.99 20.07
C PHE A 42 12.01 -2.01 19.86
N ALA A 43 12.52 -2.12 18.64
CA ALA A 43 13.65 -2.99 18.31
C ALA A 43 14.91 -2.52 19.06
N GLU A 44 15.18 -1.23 19.07
CA GLU A 44 16.28 -0.62 19.84
C GLU A 44 16.14 -0.89 21.34
N TYR A 45 14.93 -0.76 21.88
CA TYR A 45 14.67 -1.00 23.30
C TYR A 45 15.02 -2.43 23.74
N ILE A 46 14.88 -3.43 22.86
CA ILE A 46 15.26 -4.82 23.14
C ILE A 46 16.72 -5.12 22.74
N GLY A 47 17.51 -4.11 22.37
CA GLY A 47 18.92 -4.23 22.05
C GLY A 47 19.23 -4.61 20.60
N VAL A 48 18.26 -4.55 19.68
CA VAL A 48 18.53 -4.74 18.25
C VAL A 48 19.19 -3.47 17.70
N PRO A 49 20.40 -3.57 17.11
CA PRO A 49 21.07 -2.42 16.52
C PRO A 49 20.25 -1.81 15.39
N LYS A 50 20.37 -0.50 15.20
CA LYS A 50 19.83 0.16 14.02
C LYS A 50 20.49 -0.41 12.77
N SER A 51 19.67 -0.72 11.78
CA SER A 51 20.08 -1.04 10.43
C SER A 51 19.24 -0.25 9.45
N GLU A 52 19.72 -0.10 8.22
CA GLU A 52 18.89 0.41 7.14
C GLU A 52 17.67 -0.50 6.95
N PRO A 53 16.47 0.08 6.76
CA PRO A 53 15.26 -0.71 6.54
C PRO A 53 15.34 -1.46 5.21
N LYS A 54 15.01 -2.74 5.25
CA LYS A 54 14.84 -3.57 4.05
C LYS A 54 13.38 -3.95 3.91
N TRP A 55 12.84 -3.80 2.71
CA TRP A 55 11.45 -4.12 2.39
C TRP A 55 11.42 -5.40 1.55
N GLU A 56 11.63 -6.53 2.20
CA GLU A 56 11.56 -7.85 1.57
C GLU A 56 10.19 -8.48 1.89
N LEU A 57 9.33 -8.55 0.88
CA LEU A 57 8.07 -9.29 0.97
C LEU A 57 8.29 -10.68 0.37
N ALA A 58 7.89 -11.71 1.10
CA ALA A 58 8.00 -13.09 0.62
C ALA A 58 6.92 -13.37 -0.45
N ILE A 59 7.29 -13.12 -1.71
CA ILE A 59 6.49 -13.36 -2.92
C ILE A 59 6.87 -14.73 -3.51
N SER A 60 5.87 -15.54 -3.84
CA SER A 60 6.10 -16.86 -4.43
C SER A 60 6.25 -16.78 -5.96
N GLU A 61 6.86 -17.79 -6.59
CA GLU A 61 6.89 -17.88 -8.06
C GLU A 61 5.49 -17.90 -8.68
N ASP A 62 4.50 -18.47 -7.99
CA ASP A 62 3.11 -18.51 -8.46
C ASP A 62 2.45 -17.12 -8.41
N ASP A 63 2.82 -16.28 -7.44
CA ASP A 63 2.38 -14.88 -7.40
C ASP A 63 2.97 -14.09 -8.58
N TYR A 64 4.25 -14.31 -8.93
CA TYR A 64 4.87 -13.72 -10.13
C TYR A 64 4.21 -14.20 -11.41
N LYS A 65 4.02 -15.51 -11.59
CA LYS A 65 3.33 -16.07 -12.76
C LYS A 65 1.92 -15.54 -12.91
N PHE A 66 1.23 -15.25 -11.80
CA PHE A 66 -0.08 -14.63 -11.83
C PHE A 66 -0.01 -13.17 -12.33
N ALA A 67 0.93 -12.37 -11.81
CA ALA A 67 1.12 -10.98 -12.22
C ALA A 67 1.54 -10.85 -13.69
N ASP A 68 2.43 -11.74 -14.16
CA ASP A 68 2.95 -11.78 -15.54
C ASP A 68 1.84 -11.84 -16.60
N GLN A 69 0.65 -12.33 -16.26
CA GLN A 69 -0.51 -12.37 -17.16
C GLN A 69 -1.02 -10.99 -17.57
N PHE A 70 -0.72 -9.96 -16.76
CA PHE A 70 -1.18 -8.59 -16.96
C PHE A 70 -0.08 -7.65 -17.47
N ILE A 71 1.18 -8.09 -17.33
CA ILE A 71 2.37 -7.34 -17.74
C ILE A 71 2.65 -7.59 -19.21
N ASP A 72 2.89 -6.52 -19.95
CA ASP A 72 3.42 -6.61 -21.30
C ASP A 72 4.93 -6.39 -21.26
N PHE A 73 5.70 -7.45 -21.51
CA PHE A 73 7.16 -7.41 -21.48
C PHE A 73 7.79 -6.72 -22.70
N SER A 74 7.01 -6.43 -23.74
CA SER A 74 7.51 -5.75 -24.95
C SER A 74 7.48 -4.22 -24.84
N ARG A 75 6.79 -3.68 -23.84
CA ARG A 75 6.60 -2.23 -23.64
C ARG A 75 6.58 -1.85 -22.16
N LYS A 76 6.51 -0.55 -21.88
CA LYS A 76 6.37 -0.07 -20.49
C LYS A 76 4.99 -0.39 -19.95
N ASN A 77 4.90 -0.58 -18.64
CA ASN A 77 3.65 -0.82 -17.92
C ASN A 77 3.39 0.33 -16.95
N LEU A 78 2.13 0.77 -16.85
CA LEU A 78 1.66 1.79 -15.91
C LEU A 78 0.50 1.20 -15.10
N LEU A 79 0.73 1.00 -13.80
CA LEU A 79 -0.30 0.59 -12.85
C LEU A 79 -0.94 1.83 -12.21
N ILE A 80 -2.26 1.93 -12.26
CA ILE A 80 -3.04 3.03 -11.69
C ILE A 80 -3.96 2.47 -10.60
N SER A 81 -3.80 2.97 -9.37
CA SER A 81 -4.69 2.70 -8.24
C SER A 81 -5.48 3.97 -7.89
N PRO A 82 -6.71 4.15 -8.41
CA PRO A 82 -7.38 5.45 -8.36
C PRO A 82 -8.06 5.76 -7.02
N CYS A 83 -8.17 4.77 -6.14
CA CYS A 83 -8.93 4.86 -4.90
C CYS A 83 -8.04 4.86 -3.66
N SER A 84 -8.45 5.63 -2.65
CA SER A 84 -7.89 5.63 -1.31
C SER A 84 -8.95 5.26 -0.27
N SER A 85 -8.56 5.19 1.01
CA SER A 85 -9.52 4.94 2.11
C SER A 85 -10.51 6.08 2.35
N LYS A 86 -10.31 7.25 1.73
CA LYS A 86 -11.12 8.45 1.92
C LYS A 86 -11.39 9.12 0.58
N ALA A 87 -12.65 9.18 0.18
CA ALA A 87 -13.03 9.65 -1.16
C ALA A 87 -12.53 11.08 -1.47
N GLU A 88 -12.40 11.94 -0.45
CA GLU A 88 -11.89 13.30 -0.62
C GLU A 88 -10.40 13.37 -1.01
N LYS A 89 -9.66 12.26 -0.91
CA LYS A 89 -8.27 12.15 -1.37
C LYS A 89 -8.14 11.56 -2.77
N ASP A 90 -9.24 11.06 -3.34
CA ASP A 90 -9.24 10.46 -4.66
C ASP A 90 -9.18 11.58 -5.71
N TRP A 91 -8.41 11.35 -6.78
CA TRP A 91 -8.34 12.30 -7.88
C TRP A 91 -9.56 12.21 -8.80
N LEU A 92 -9.72 13.20 -9.69
CA LEU A 92 -10.86 13.25 -10.59
C LEU A 92 -10.84 12.10 -11.59
N ILE A 93 -12.01 11.52 -11.86
CA ILE A 93 -12.20 10.38 -12.78
C ILE A 93 -11.67 10.71 -14.17
N GLU A 94 -11.99 11.90 -14.68
CA GLU A 94 -11.61 12.36 -16.02
C GLU A 94 -10.09 12.51 -16.15
N ARG A 95 -9.41 12.86 -15.06
CA ARG A 95 -7.96 13.06 -15.04
C ARG A 95 -7.19 11.74 -15.02
N TYR A 96 -7.71 10.71 -14.34
CA TYR A 96 -7.17 9.36 -14.48
C TYR A 96 -7.34 8.83 -15.91
N ALA A 97 -8.49 9.06 -16.54
CA ALA A 97 -8.73 8.65 -17.92
C ALA A 97 -7.81 9.39 -18.90
N GLU A 98 -7.60 10.69 -18.71
CA GLU A 98 -6.67 11.50 -19.52
C GLU A 98 -5.23 10.95 -19.45
N VAL A 99 -4.73 10.65 -18.24
CA VAL A 99 -3.40 10.03 -18.06
C VAL A 99 -3.32 8.66 -18.72
N ALA A 100 -4.35 7.82 -18.56
CA ALA A 100 -4.40 6.51 -19.20
C ALA A 100 -4.37 6.62 -20.73
N ASN A 101 -5.13 7.56 -21.31
CA ASN A 101 -5.17 7.80 -22.75
C ASN A 101 -3.82 8.29 -23.29
N ILE A 102 -3.15 9.22 -22.58
CA ILE A 102 -1.81 9.70 -22.95
C ILE A 102 -0.80 8.54 -22.87
N ALA A 103 -0.80 7.77 -21.79
CA ALA A 103 0.09 6.63 -21.64
C ALA A 103 -0.09 5.62 -22.79
N HIS A 104 -1.34 5.32 -23.15
CA HIS A 104 -1.64 4.44 -24.27
C HIS A 104 -1.11 4.98 -25.62
N GLN A 105 -1.27 6.28 -25.90
CA GLN A 105 -0.72 6.93 -27.10
C GLN A 105 0.82 6.80 -27.18
N HIS A 106 1.50 6.71 -26.04
CA HIS A 106 2.93 6.46 -25.94
C HIS A 106 3.32 4.98 -25.91
N ASN A 107 2.42 4.09 -26.36
CA ASN A 107 2.62 2.63 -26.37
C ASN A 107 2.96 2.06 -24.98
N ILE A 108 2.26 2.52 -23.94
CA ILE A 108 2.36 1.98 -22.57
C ILE A 108 1.14 1.09 -22.29
N ASN A 109 1.37 -0.08 -21.72
CA ASN A 109 0.32 -0.95 -21.19
C ASN A 109 -0.25 -0.33 -19.90
N VAL A 110 -1.54 0.00 -19.89
CA VAL A 110 -2.20 0.62 -18.73
C VAL A 110 -3.01 -0.43 -17.99
N ILE A 111 -2.74 -0.56 -16.70
CA ILE A 111 -3.35 -1.53 -15.79
C ILE A 111 -4.04 -0.77 -14.66
N PHE A 112 -5.32 -1.05 -14.41
CA PHE A 112 -6.05 -0.51 -13.26
C PHE A 112 -6.17 -1.55 -12.16
N CYS A 113 -5.83 -1.19 -10.93
CA CYS A 113 -6.01 -2.01 -9.74
C CYS A 113 -6.80 -1.27 -8.66
N SER A 114 -7.53 -2.02 -7.84
CA SER A 114 -8.25 -1.51 -6.67
C SER A 114 -8.69 -2.67 -5.78
N SER A 115 -9.28 -2.37 -4.62
CA SER A 115 -9.91 -3.38 -3.78
C SER A 115 -11.22 -3.91 -4.42
N PRO A 116 -11.77 -5.05 -3.94
CA PRO A 116 -13.06 -5.57 -4.41
C PRO A 116 -14.27 -4.79 -3.88
N ALA A 117 -14.07 -3.67 -3.16
CA ALA A 117 -15.16 -2.86 -2.66
C ALA A 117 -15.95 -2.25 -3.82
N LYS A 118 -17.29 -2.33 -3.75
CA LYS A 118 -18.22 -1.85 -4.80
C LYS A 118 -17.89 -0.45 -5.31
N ARG A 119 -17.63 0.50 -4.40
CA ARG A 119 -17.25 1.88 -4.74
C ARG A 119 -16.02 1.94 -5.64
N GLU A 120 -15.00 1.13 -5.34
CA GLU A 120 -13.74 1.17 -6.08
C GLU A 120 -13.87 0.54 -7.46
N LEU A 121 -14.63 -0.57 -7.56
CA LEU A 121 -14.97 -1.18 -8.83
C LEU A 121 -15.74 -0.19 -9.73
N GLU A 122 -16.75 0.50 -9.18
CA GLU A 122 -17.52 1.52 -9.90
C GLU A 122 -16.65 2.71 -10.35
N ILE A 123 -15.67 3.11 -9.55
CA ILE A 123 -14.71 4.18 -9.93
C ILE A 123 -13.86 3.73 -11.12
N VAL A 124 -13.29 2.51 -11.05
CA VAL A 124 -12.48 1.97 -12.15
C VAL A 124 -13.33 1.85 -13.42
N GLU A 125 -14.56 1.35 -13.32
CA GLU A 125 -15.50 1.28 -14.45
C GLU A 125 -15.72 2.66 -15.07
N LYS A 126 -16.03 3.68 -14.26
CA LYS A 126 -16.21 5.06 -14.75
C LYS A 126 -14.97 5.61 -15.46
N ILE A 127 -13.78 5.35 -14.93
CA ILE A 127 -12.52 5.79 -15.56
C ILE A 127 -12.31 5.08 -16.89
N THR A 128 -12.46 3.74 -16.91
CA THR A 128 -12.24 2.94 -18.13
C THR A 128 -13.25 3.27 -19.23
N ALA A 129 -14.48 3.67 -18.89
CA ALA A 129 -15.49 4.12 -19.85
C ALA A 129 -15.12 5.43 -20.57
N LEU A 130 -14.22 6.24 -20.00
CA LEU A 130 -13.70 7.47 -20.60
C LEU A 130 -12.37 7.24 -21.37
N CYS A 131 -11.84 6.01 -21.35
CA CYS A 131 -10.63 5.67 -22.10
C CYS A 131 -10.97 5.43 -23.59
N HIS A 132 -10.07 5.83 -24.49
CA HIS A 132 -10.22 5.63 -25.94
C HIS A 132 -9.69 4.26 -26.42
N PHE A 133 -9.37 3.38 -25.47
CA PHE A 133 -8.86 2.03 -25.66
C PHE A 133 -9.42 1.16 -24.53
N THR A 134 -9.16 -0.15 -24.55
CA THR A 134 -9.55 -1.06 -23.46
C THR A 134 -8.34 -1.31 -22.54
N PRO A 135 -8.27 -0.69 -21.35
CA PRO A 135 -7.18 -0.94 -20.41
C PRO A 135 -7.32 -2.30 -19.74
N THR A 136 -6.21 -2.83 -19.23
CA THR A 136 -6.22 -4.04 -18.41
C THR A 136 -6.83 -3.72 -17.05
N ASN A 137 -7.96 -4.33 -16.70
CA ASN A 137 -8.63 -4.10 -15.41
C ASN A 137 -8.46 -5.32 -14.49
N ILE A 138 -7.67 -5.15 -13.42
CA ILE A 138 -7.42 -6.13 -12.36
C ILE A 138 -8.02 -5.73 -11.01
N ALA A 139 -8.92 -4.73 -10.99
CA ALA A 139 -9.63 -4.29 -9.80
C ALA A 139 -10.34 -5.46 -9.08
N GLY A 140 -10.02 -5.66 -7.81
CA GLY A 140 -10.55 -6.76 -7.00
C GLY A 140 -10.11 -8.17 -7.40
N LYS A 141 -9.13 -8.32 -8.33
CA LYS A 141 -8.67 -9.63 -8.85
C LYS A 141 -7.35 -10.12 -8.25
N THR A 142 -6.69 -9.32 -7.42
CA THR A 142 -5.40 -9.62 -6.81
C THR A 142 -5.51 -9.74 -5.29
N ASN A 143 -4.72 -10.62 -4.68
CA ASN A 143 -4.35 -10.48 -3.27
C ASN A 143 -3.13 -9.53 -3.11
N LEU A 144 -2.72 -9.21 -1.87
CA LEU A 144 -1.60 -8.29 -1.63
C LEU A 144 -0.26 -8.77 -2.19
N LYS A 145 0.01 -10.08 -2.17
CA LYS A 145 1.25 -10.63 -2.72
C LYS A 145 1.26 -10.57 -4.25
N GLN A 146 0.17 -10.96 -4.88
CA GLN A 146 -0.01 -10.86 -6.34
C GLN A 146 0.07 -9.43 -6.86
N LEU A 147 -0.41 -8.44 -6.09
CA LEU A 147 -0.27 -7.03 -6.46
C LEU A 147 1.16 -6.50 -6.28
N THR A 148 1.93 -7.10 -5.37
CA THR A 148 3.34 -6.75 -5.11
C THR A 148 4.28 -7.38 -6.13
N ALA A 149 3.94 -8.57 -6.62
CA ALA A 149 4.70 -9.35 -7.60
C ALA A 149 4.81 -8.63 -8.94
#